data_AF-A0A1D6ITE2-F1
#
_entry.id   AF-A0A1D6ITE2-F1
#
_cell.length_a   1.000
_cell.length_b   1.000
_cell.length_c   1.000
_cell.angle_alpha   90.00
_cell.angle_beta   90.00
_cell.angle_gamma   90.00
#
_symmetry.space_group_name_H-M   'P 1'
#
loop_
_entity.id
_entity.type
_entity.pdbx_description
1 polymer ?
#
loop_
_entity_poly.entity_id
_entity_poly.type
_entity_poly.pdbx_seq_one_letter_code
_entity_poly.pdbx_strand_id
1 'polypeptide(L)'
;MAWVDVPDCFCFHLWNVWEDAGTGEVVVVGSCMTRADSIFNDADDGRQLQSVLTEIRLDTRTGALTRRAVLPTSAQVNLEVNRNMLGRRTRYAYLAVAEPWPKVSGFVKVDLGATTLARQSGHVAWSGSHAPTQSAWNRCP
;
A
#
# COMPACT_ATOMS: atom_id res chain seq x y z
N MET A 1 7.61 -8.24 23.81
CA MET A 1 6.44 -7.60 23.18
C MET A 1 6.59 -6.11 23.42
N ALA A 2 6.75 -5.30 22.37
CA ALA A 2 6.79 -3.84 22.46
C ALA A 2 5.53 -3.30 21.78
N TRP A 3 4.80 -2.42 22.46
CA TRP A 3 3.60 -1.78 21.93
C TRP A 3 3.95 -0.33 21.57
N VAL A 4 3.52 0.09 20.37
CA VAL A 4 3.71 1.47 19.88
C VAL A 4 2.34 2.00 19.50
N ASP A 5 1.95 3.12 20.11
CA ASP A 5 0.68 3.77 19.82
C ASP A 5 0.76 4.48 18.47
N VAL A 6 -0.13 4.13 17.54
CA VAL A 6 -0.21 4.77 16.22
C VAL A 6 -1.56 5.47 16.08
N PRO A 7 -1.68 6.75 16.48
CA PRO A 7 -2.95 7.47 16.44
C PRO A 7 -3.44 7.65 15.00
N ASP A 8 -4.76 7.70 14.84
CA ASP A 8 -5.46 7.96 13.58
C ASP A 8 -5.01 7.05 12.41
N CYS A 9 -4.68 5.80 12.71
CA CYS A 9 -4.14 4.84 11.76
C CYS A 9 -5.02 3.59 11.69
N PHE A 10 -5.86 3.51 10.67
CA PHE A 10 -6.60 2.29 10.35
C PHE A 10 -5.99 1.65 9.11
N CYS A 11 -5.29 0.52 9.27
CA CYS A 11 -4.75 -0.24 8.15
C CYS A 11 -5.67 -1.41 7.81
N PHE A 12 -6.27 -1.41 6.62
CA PHE A 12 -7.09 -2.55 6.18
C PHE A 12 -6.21 -3.73 5.72
N HIS A 13 -5.08 -3.42 5.08
CA HIS A 13 -4.06 -4.39 4.69
C HIS A 13 -2.67 -3.90 5.07
N LEU A 14 -1.88 -4.80 5.65
CA LEU A 14 -0.44 -4.65 5.79
C LEU A 14 0.21 -5.54 4.74
N TRP A 15 1.07 -4.95 3.92
CA TRP A 15 1.55 -5.62 2.73
C TRP A 15 2.95 -6.17 2.91
N ASN A 16 3.87 -5.39 3.46
CA ASN A 16 5.20 -5.84 3.79
C ASN A 16 5.70 -5.15 5.05
N VAL A 17 6.57 -5.82 5.79
CA VAL A 17 7.21 -5.32 7.00
C VAL A 17 8.65 -5.79 6.99
N TRP A 18 9.60 -4.93 7.37
CA TRP A 18 11.00 -5.31 7.53
C TRP A 18 11.71 -4.42 8.56
N GLU A 19 12.82 -4.92 9.09
CA GLU A 19 13.75 -4.11 9.90
C GLU A 19 14.73 -3.37 8.99
N ASP A 20 14.84 -2.05 9.14
CA ASP A 20 15.85 -1.27 8.46
C ASP A 20 17.19 -1.40 9.19
N ALA A 21 18.16 -2.09 8.59
CA ALA A 21 19.46 -2.33 9.20
C ALA A 21 20.28 -1.04 9.46
N GLY A 22 19.98 0.07 8.78
CA GLY A 22 20.68 1.34 8.96
C GLY A 22 20.18 2.13 10.16
N THR A 23 18.89 2.04 10.48
CA THR A 23 18.29 2.80 11.59
C THR A 23 17.83 1.95 12.77
N GLY A 24 17.67 0.63 12.57
CA GLY A 24 17.07 -0.29 13.55
C GLY A 24 15.55 -0.14 13.69
N GLU A 25 14.90 0.66 12.84
CA GLU A 25 13.45 0.85 12.86
C GLU A 25 12.73 -0.28 12.12
N VAL A 26 11.53 -0.60 12.59
CA VAL A 26 10.59 -1.47 11.87
C VAL A 26 9.83 -0.61 10.85
N VAL A 27 9.93 -0.96 9.57
CA VAL A 27 9.21 -0.30 8.49
C VAL A 27 8.03 -1.15 8.06
N VAL A 28 6.84 -0.56 8.09
CA VAL A 28 5.57 -1.19 7.71
C VAL A 28 5.02 -0.46 6.50
N VAL A 29 4.69 -1.21 5.44
CA VAL A 29 4.00 -0.70 4.27
C VAL A 29 2.58 -1.25 4.27
N GLY A 30 1.60 -0.35 4.30
CA GLY A 30 0.19 -0.68 4.45
C GLY A 30 -0.72 0.24 3.66
N SER A 31 -1.98 -0.16 3.54
CA SER A 31 -3.06 0.68 3.06
C SER A 31 -3.78 1.30 4.26
N CYS A 32 -3.45 2.56 4.58
CA CYS A 32 -4.11 3.31 5.64
C CYS A 32 -5.36 4.00 5.10
N MET A 33 -6.47 3.87 5.82
CA MET A 33 -7.72 4.53 5.51
C MET A 33 -7.97 5.66 6.49
N THR A 34 -8.50 6.77 5.99
CA THR A 34 -8.78 7.97 6.78
C THR A 34 -10.00 7.83 7.69
N ARG A 35 -10.82 6.78 7.50
CA ARG A 35 -12.06 6.54 8.25
C ARG A 35 -12.38 5.05 8.38
N ALA A 36 -12.39 4.53 9.60
CA ALA A 36 -12.80 3.14 9.90
C ALA A 36 -14.34 2.98 9.86
N ASP A 37 -15.05 4.06 10.17
CA ASP A 37 -16.51 4.21 10.24
C ASP A 37 -17.19 4.14 8.87
N SER A 38 -16.50 4.51 7.78
CA SER A 38 -17.05 4.55 6.43
C SER A 38 -16.99 3.20 5.69
N ILE A 39 -16.31 2.19 6.22
CA ILE A 39 -16.09 0.90 5.52
C ILE A 39 -17.35 0.02 5.54
N PHE A 40 -18.14 0.13 6.61
CA PHE A 40 -19.34 -0.68 6.84
C PHE A 40 -20.63 0.14 6.86
N ASN A 41 -20.51 1.46 6.70
CA ASN A 41 -21.65 2.36 6.71
C ASN A 41 -21.74 2.98 5.32
N ASP A 42 -22.60 2.41 4.48
CA ASP A 42 -23.03 2.97 3.18
C ASP A 42 -23.85 4.26 3.42
N ALA A 43 -23.26 5.24 4.10
CA ALA A 43 -23.78 6.59 4.04
C ALA A 43 -23.50 7.08 2.62
N ASP A 44 -24.56 7.08 1.82
CA ASP A 44 -24.66 7.62 0.46
C ASP A 44 -24.47 9.15 0.46
N ASP A 45 -23.40 9.64 1.12
CA ASP A 45 -23.07 11.05 1.30
C ASP A 45 -22.09 11.57 0.22
N GLY A 46 -21.82 10.74 -0.80
CA GLY A 46 -20.96 11.08 -1.92
C GLY A 46 -19.47 11.13 -1.59
N ARG A 47 -19.04 10.69 -0.39
CA ARG A 47 -17.63 10.73 0.01
C ARG A 47 -16.97 9.37 -0.24
N GLN A 48 -16.04 9.34 -1.19
CA GLN A 48 -15.32 8.11 -1.56
C GLN A 48 -14.36 7.68 -0.44
N LEU A 49 -14.43 6.39 -0.06
CA LEU A 49 -13.43 5.73 0.76
C LEU A 49 -12.03 5.92 0.16
N GLN A 50 -11.11 6.48 0.94
CA GLN A 50 -9.72 6.66 0.52
C GLN A 50 -8.83 5.62 1.20
N SER A 51 -8.22 4.76 0.39
CA SER A 51 -7.13 3.87 0.77
C SER A 51 -5.82 4.49 0.29
N VAL A 52 -4.95 4.87 1.24
CA VAL A 52 -3.69 5.55 0.97
C VAL A 52 -2.53 4.59 1.24
N LEU A 53 -1.71 4.33 0.22
CA LEU A 53 -0.46 3.59 0.41
C LEU A 53 0.45 4.38 1.35
N THR A 54 0.78 3.80 2.50
CA THR A 54 1.44 4.48 3.59
C THR A 54 2.64 3.67 4.08
N GLU A 55 3.73 4.37 4.34
CA GLU A 55 4.89 3.86 5.04
C GLU A 55 4.85 4.36 6.49
N ILE A 56 4.93 3.43 7.43
CA ILE A 56 5.01 3.70 8.87
C ILE A 56 6.36 3.19 9.34
N ARG A 57 7.16 4.03 9.99
CA ARG A 57 8.45 3.64 10.58
C ARG A 57 8.33 3.73 12.09
N LEU A 58 8.72 2.67 12.78
CA LEU A 58 8.56 2.49 14.22
C LEU A 58 9.94 2.27 14.85
N ASP A 59 10.33 3.12 15.80
CA ASP A 59 11.47 2.87 16.67
C ASP A 59 10.98 2.12 17.91
N THR A 60 11.24 0.82 17.97
CA THR A 60 10.79 -0.04 19.08
C THR A 60 11.52 0.23 20.40
N ARG A 61 12.62 0.98 20.38
CA ARG A 61 13.39 1.33 21.58
C ARG A 61 12.86 2.60 22.23
N THR A 62 12.40 3.56 21.44
CA THR A 62 11.87 4.84 21.94
C THR A 62 10.34 4.92 21.93
N GLY A 63 9.68 4.05 21.16
CA GLY A 63 8.26 4.15 20.87
C GLY A 63 7.93 5.27 19.87
N ALA A 64 8.93 5.95 19.30
CA ALA A 64 8.70 6.98 18.30
C ALA A 64 8.21 6.36 16.99
N LEU A 65 7.36 7.10 16.28
CA LEU A 65 6.87 6.70 14.97
C LEU A 65 6.90 7.85 13.98
N THR A 66 7.03 7.50 12.72
CA THR A 66 6.76 8.41 11.60
C THR A 66 5.82 7.73 10.62
N ARG A 67 4.95 8.53 9.99
CA ARG A 67 4.00 8.06 9.00
C ARG A 67 4.02 8.98 7.79
N ARG A 68 4.14 8.42 6.59
CA ARG A 68 4.06 9.18 5.35
C ARG A 68 3.25 8.45 4.29
N ALA A 69 2.45 9.20 3.55
CA ALA A 69 1.83 8.69 2.33
C ALA A 69 2.91 8.49 1.27
N VAL A 70 2.97 7.29 0.70
CA VAL A 70 3.88 6.96 -0.41
C VAL A 70 3.34 7.49 -1.73
N LEU A 71 2.00 7.57 -1.85
CA LEU A 71 1.30 8.06 -3.03
C LEU A 71 0.32 9.18 -2.65
N PRO A 72 -0.03 10.09 -3.60
CA PRO A 72 -1.10 11.05 -3.39
C PRO A 72 -2.43 10.35 -3.04
N THR A 73 -3.25 10.99 -2.19
CA THR A 73 -4.55 10.45 -1.76
C THR A 73 -5.56 10.25 -2.90
N SER A 74 -5.35 10.89 -4.05
CA SER A 74 -6.14 10.68 -5.26
C SER A 74 -5.88 9.33 -5.93
N ALA A 75 -4.76 8.67 -5.66
CA ALA A 75 -4.46 7.36 -6.20
C ALA A 75 -5.16 6.29 -5.35
N GLN A 76 -6.38 5.91 -5.72
CA GLN A 76 -7.08 4.77 -5.11
C GLN A 76 -6.51 3.46 -5.65
N VAL A 77 -5.86 2.72 -4.77
CA VAL A 77 -5.03 1.59 -5.17
C VAL A 77 -5.07 0.45 -4.16
N ASN A 78 -4.95 -0.78 -4.67
CA ASN A 78 -4.79 -2.00 -3.88
C ASN A 78 -3.38 -2.55 -4.15
N LEU A 79 -2.54 -2.73 -3.13
CA LEU A 79 -1.12 -3.09 -3.29
C LEU A 79 -0.97 -4.61 -3.33
N GLU A 80 0.04 -5.12 -4.02
CA GLU A 80 0.60 -6.44 -3.85
C GLU A 80 2.12 -6.29 -3.79
N VAL A 81 2.75 -7.01 -2.88
CA VAL A 81 4.21 -7.05 -2.77
C VAL A 81 4.73 -8.39 -3.28
N ASN A 82 5.94 -8.37 -3.81
CA ASN A 82 6.60 -9.60 -4.26
C ASN A 82 6.70 -10.59 -3.09
N ARG A 83 6.06 -11.76 -3.23
CA ARG A 83 5.99 -12.78 -2.18
C ARG A 83 7.35 -13.29 -1.74
N ASN A 84 8.33 -13.30 -2.65
CA ASN A 84 9.70 -13.71 -2.35
C ASN A 84 10.48 -12.68 -1.50
N MET A 85 9.90 -11.49 -1.31
CA MET A 85 10.49 -10.39 -0.56
C MET A 85 9.70 -10.03 0.70
N LEU A 86 8.73 -10.86 1.10
CA LEU A 86 8.03 -10.69 2.37
C LEU A 86 9.02 -10.73 3.53
N GLY A 87 8.89 -9.79 4.47
CA GLY A 87 9.80 -9.69 5.61
C GLY A 87 11.12 -8.97 5.30
N ARG A 88 11.35 -8.57 4.04
CA ARG A 88 12.62 -7.99 3.58
C ARG A 88 12.41 -6.63 2.95
N ARG A 89 13.44 -5.79 3.02
CA ARG A 89 13.43 -4.48 2.37
C ARG A 89 13.15 -4.63 0.87
N THR A 90 12.07 -4.02 0.42
CA THR A 90 11.66 -3.98 -0.99
C THR A 90 11.74 -2.56 -1.52
N ARG A 91 12.35 -2.38 -2.70
CA ARG A 91 12.31 -1.10 -3.42
C ARG A 91 11.00 -0.89 -4.16
N TYR A 92 10.47 -1.97 -4.73
CA TYR A 92 9.29 -1.91 -5.59
C TYR A 92 8.11 -2.61 -4.96
N ALA A 93 6.96 -1.97 -5.07
CA ALA A 93 5.68 -2.60 -4.84
C ALA A 93 4.80 -2.41 -6.07
N TYR A 94 3.82 -3.27 -6.25
CA TYR A 94 2.95 -3.22 -7.42
C TYR A 94 1.52 -3.01 -6.96
N LEU A 95 0.73 -2.21 -7.66
CA LEU A 95 -0.62 -1.89 -7.23
C LEU A 95 -1.62 -2.03 -8.34
N ALA A 96 -2.79 -2.59 -8.04
CA ALA A 96 -4.00 -2.42 -8.81
C ALA A 96 -4.49 -0.98 -8.65
N VAL A 97 -4.77 -0.30 -9.77
CA VAL A 97 -5.42 1.01 -9.79
C VAL A 97 -6.91 0.79 -9.93
N ALA A 98 -7.68 1.29 -8.96
CA ALA A 98 -9.12 1.15 -8.96
C ALA A 98 -9.78 2.48 -9.37
N GLU A 99 -9.92 2.70 -10.68
CA GLU A 99 -10.55 3.88 -11.24
C GLU A 99 -11.48 3.51 -12.42
N PRO A 100 -12.81 3.67 -12.29
CA PRO A 100 -13.57 3.99 -11.08
C PRO A 100 -13.76 2.75 -10.19
N TRP A 101 -13.68 2.93 -8.87
CA TRP A 101 -14.01 1.88 -7.88
C TRP A 101 -15.42 1.28 -8.15
N PRO A 102 -15.61 -0.05 -8.05
CA PRO A 102 -14.66 -1.10 -7.69
C PRO A 102 -13.88 -1.72 -8.88
N LYS A 103 -13.95 -1.12 -10.07
CA LYS A 103 -13.26 -1.66 -11.26
C LYS A 103 -11.76 -1.36 -11.20
N VAL A 104 -10.95 -2.40 -11.38
CA VAL A 104 -9.50 -2.26 -11.59
C VAL A 104 -9.26 -1.86 -13.04
N SER A 105 -8.65 -0.71 -13.27
CA SER A 105 -8.36 -0.17 -14.62
C SER A 105 -6.93 -0.45 -15.09
N GLY A 106 -6.06 -0.91 -14.20
CA GLY A 106 -4.70 -1.28 -14.55
C GLY A 106 -3.85 -1.54 -13.32
N PHE A 107 -2.53 -1.60 -13.54
CA PHE A 107 -1.55 -1.79 -12.48
C PHE A 107 -0.37 -0.83 -12.61
N VAL A 108 0.27 -0.51 -11.49
CA VAL A 108 1.42 0.38 -11.43
C VAL A 108 2.54 -0.23 -10.60
N LYS A 109 3.79 0.06 -10.97
CA LYS A 109 4.97 -0.24 -10.17
C LYS A 109 5.38 1.03 -9.45
N VAL A 110 5.62 0.92 -8.15
CA VAL A 110 5.91 2.05 -7.27
C VAL A 110 7.27 1.86 -6.64
N ASP A 111 8.12 2.87 -6.80
CA ASP A 111 9.38 2.95 -6.09
C ASP A 111 9.13 3.54 -4.70
N LEU A 112 9.18 2.68 -3.67
CA LEU A 112 8.97 3.05 -2.27
C LEU A 112 10.09 3.99 -1.75
N GLY A 113 11.27 3.97 -2.37
CA GLY A 113 12.42 4.79 -1.98
C GLY A 113 12.39 6.20 -2.56
N ALA A 114 11.88 6.36 -3.79
CA ALA A 114 11.87 7.64 -4.50
C ALA A 114 10.52 8.38 -4.45
N THR A 115 9.46 7.77 -3.91
CA THR A 115 8.11 8.39 -3.87
C THR A 115 7.61 8.78 -5.28
N THR A 116 7.95 7.98 -6.30
CA THR A 116 7.61 8.28 -7.71
C THR A 116 6.76 7.15 -8.30
N LEU A 117 5.67 7.52 -8.98
CA LEU A 117 4.79 6.62 -9.72
C LEU A 117 5.33 6.39 -11.14
N ALA A 118 5.67 5.16 -11.49
CA ALA A 118 5.79 4.76 -12.90
C ALA A 118 4.48 4.09 -13.31
N ARG A 119 3.56 4.88 -13.89
CA ARG A 119 2.26 4.38 -14.37
C ARG A 119 2.41 3.78 -15.76
N GLN A 120 1.96 2.55 -15.94
CA GLN A 120 1.67 2.02 -17.27
C GLN A 120 0.16 2.02 -17.50
N SER A 121 -0.28 2.82 -18.47
CA SER A 121 -1.64 2.77 -19.00
C SER A 121 -1.66 1.81 -20.19
N GLY A 122 -2.28 0.65 -20.02
CA GLY A 122 -2.53 -0.31 -21.10
C GLY A 122 -3.68 -1.24 -20.71
N HIS A 123 -4.54 -1.57 -21.67
CA HIS A 123 -5.54 -2.61 -21.49
C HIS A 123 -4.83 -3.95 -21.37
N VAL A 124 -4.50 -4.38 -20.15
CA VAL A 124 -4.09 -5.76 -19.92
C VAL A 124 -5.37 -6.54 -19.64
N ALA A 125 -5.85 -7.27 -20.65
CA ALA A 125 -7.01 -8.14 -20.51
C ALA A 125 -6.65 -9.28 -19.54
N TRP A 126 -7.36 -9.36 -18.40
CA TRP A 126 -7.26 -10.48 -17.48
C TRP A 126 -8.65 -10.97 -17.10
N SER A 127 -8.85 -12.29 -17.17
CA SER A 127 -10.06 -12.97 -16.77
C SER A 127 -9.97 -13.40 -15.31
N GLY A 128 -10.78 -12.79 -14.44
CA GLY A 128 -11.08 -13.31 -13.10
C GLY A 128 -10.48 -12.55 -11.92
N SER A 129 -10.95 -12.92 -10.72
CA SER A 129 -10.66 -12.33 -9.41
C SER A 129 -9.29 -12.69 -8.80
N HIS A 130 -8.35 -13.19 -9.61
CA HIS A 130 -7.05 -13.63 -9.13
C HIS A 130 -6.02 -12.49 -9.25
N ALA A 131 -5.27 -12.27 -8.15
CA ALA A 131 -4.08 -11.43 -8.14
C ALA A 131 -3.11 -11.84 -9.27
N PRO A 132 -2.42 -10.88 -9.93
CA PRO A 132 -1.50 -11.19 -11.02
C PRO A 132 -0.43 -12.18 -10.57
N THR A 133 -0.09 -13.15 -11.42
CA THR A 133 1.02 -14.06 -11.13
C THR A 133 2.34 -13.29 -11.03
N GLN A 134 3.30 -13.77 -10.26
CA GLN A 134 4.66 -13.22 -10.15
C GLN A 134 5.31 -12.92 -11.53
N SER A 135 4.95 -13.70 -12.54
CA SER A 135 5.42 -13.55 -13.93
C SER A 135 4.83 -12.32 -14.65
N ALA A 136 3.63 -11.88 -14.28
CA ALA A 136 3.02 -10.67 -14.81
C ALA A 136 3.68 -9.43 -14.19
N TRP A 137 3.99 -9.48 -12.89
CA TRP A 137 4.70 -8.41 -12.19
C TRP A 137 6.12 -8.15 -12.72
N ASN A 138 6.87 -9.22 -13.02
CA ASN A 138 8.23 -9.10 -13.57
C ASN A 138 8.26 -8.56 -15.01
N ARG A 139 7.12 -8.51 -15.71
CA ARG A 139 6.98 -7.94 -17.06
C ARG A 139 6.58 -6.46 -17.03
N CYS A 140 6.23 -5.91 -15.86
CA CYS A 140 6.12 -4.48 -15.67
C CYS A 140 7.54 -3.88 -15.57
N PRO A 141 7.94 -2.95 -16.47
CA PRO A 141 9.26 -2.31 -16.47
C PRO A 141 9.64 -1.69 -15.12
#